data_AF-A0A7Y2NPN1-F1
#
_entry.id   AF-A0A7Y2NPN1-F1
#
_cell.length_a   1.000
_cell.length_b   1.000
_cell.length_c   1.000
_cell.angle_alpha   90.00
_cell.angle_beta   90.00
_cell.angle_gamma   90.00
#
_symmetry.space_group_name_H-M   'P 1'
#
loop_
_entity.id
_entity.type
_entity.pdbx_description
1 polymer ?
#
loop_
_entity_poly.entity_id
_entity_poly.type
_entity_poly.pdbx_seq_one_letter_code
_entity_poly.pdbx_strand_id
1 'polypeptide(L)'
;MMRNRLRPKGRYSWRYQAWLAAAALVSVMVVVPTLVQAAAEAPPAASGVRVEEVVVSKTPYYTNIEATVSGKIENYNSFKLNDPFRIVVDIWGVAQGAVASELPAGTPQGKSVKLSQQGDKLRMLVETPDDAPFPFLVTTEGNRLVLSVGGGQEGKVTSLDRPAAGMEPSKGKTVLGIDLEDLPDMSNVVVTTSGAVSHKVVEGKDSVTLVFPGASTEKGLLREMDARKFDIPIRKVRPAAGKKGIEVAVAFAPGSRYSVEEKDNAVVVSFPKEAGTEKGAVVAELKGRTASSMPAYAGKEMEPAGGPPKWGFVTHEVESGKKYVGQRISLDFKDADLANVFRIIAEVSNLNIITTDDVKGRVSVRLINVPWDQALDIVLKSKALGATHEGNILRIAPLSALRAEDMARLDAKKEVEKLKASLEGVIETIPVNYGKASDLKGKITDLLSEGGKVQIDDRTNTIIIRDLRKNVEDVKALVAKLDTATPQVLIEARIVEVDTSFTRELGVQWG
;
A
#
# COMPACT_ATOMS: atom_id res chain seq x y z
N MET A 1 -74.49 30.74 -16.07
CA MET A 1 -74.58 29.34 -15.58
C MET A 1 -73.68 29.16 -14.35
N MET A 2 -73.95 28.20 -13.48
CA MET A 2 -73.43 28.20 -12.09
C MET A 2 -72.05 27.54 -11.88
N ARG A 3 -71.23 28.23 -11.06
CA ARG A 3 -70.33 27.77 -9.97
C ARG A 3 -69.56 26.44 -10.10
N ASN A 4 -68.31 26.48 -9.64
CA ASN A 4 -67.79 25.44 -8.74
C ASN A 4 -66.96 25.98 -7.55
N ARG A 5 -66.86 25.17 -6.49
CA ARG A 5 -66.29 25.41 -5.13
C ARG A 5 -64.85 24.83 -5.03
N LEU A 6 -63.97 25.02 -4.01
CA LEU A 6 -63.83 25.88 -2.81
C LEU A 6 -62.35 25.87 -2.34
N ARG A 7 -62.01 26.59 -1.25
CA ARG A 7 -60.68 26.82 -0.62
C ARG A 7 -60.84 26.61 0.94
N PRO A 8 -59.87 26.85 1.87
CA PRO A 8 -58.61 26.14 2.21
C PRO A 8 -58.29 26.09 3.77
N LYS A 9 -56.99 26.14 4.18
CA LYS A 9 -56.35 26.47 5.53
C LYS A 9 -55.98 25.26 6.43
N GLY A 10 -54.97 25.28 7.33
CA GLY A 10 -53.90 26.26 7.71
C GLY A 10 -53.92 26.71 9.21
N ARG A 11 -52.84 27.08 9.94
CA ARG A 11 -51.35 27.16 9.71
C ARG A 11 -50.61 27.65 11.02
N TYR A 12 -49.34 27.27 11.31
CA TYR A 12 -48.38 27.87 12.34
C TYR A 12 -48.74 27.74 13.86
N SER A 13 -47.89 27.98 14.90
CA SER A 13 -46.40 28.09 15.09
C SER A 13 -45.92 28.10 16.59
N TRP A 14 -44.76 27.48 16.85
CA TRP A 14 -43.62 27.75 17.78
C TRP A 14 -43.63 28.77 18.98
N ARG A 15 -43.06 28.33 20.13
CA ARG A 15 -42.14 28.99 21.14
C ARG A 15 -42.54 29.16 22.64
N TYR A 16 -41.68 28.59 23.50
CA TYR A 16 -41.12 29.06 24.81
C TYR A 16 -42.00 29.65 25.94
N GLN A 17 -41.91 29.05 27.13
CA GLN A 17 -41.31 29.69 28.33
C GLN A 17 -40.93 28.65 29.41
N ALA A 18 -40.11 29.04 30.40
CA ALA A 18 -39.55 28.18 31.46
C ALA A 18 -39.82 28.77 32.86
N TRP A 19 -39.83 27.92 33.90
CA TRP A 19 -39.78 28.34 35.31
C TRP A 19 -38.92 27.36 36.15
N LEU A 20 -38.51 27.82 37.34
CA LEU A 20 -37.37 27.33 38.13
C LEU A 20 -37.78 26.71 39.49
N ALA A 21 -36.78 26.10 40.16
CA ALA A 21 -36.71 25.74 41.59
C ALA A 21 -37.51 24.50 42.07
N ALA A 22 -37.11 23.78 43.14
CA ALA A 22 -35.79 23.58 43.78
C ALA A 22 -35.83 22.32 44.70
N ALA A 23 -34.65 21.87 45.13
CA ALA A 23 -34.33 20.69 45.93
C ALA A 23 -35.27 20.23 47.07
N ALA A 24 -35.40 18.90 47.23
CA ALA A 24 -35.27 18.21 48.52
C ALA A 24 -35.03 16.68 48.35
N LEU A 25 -34.11 16.11 49.14
CA LEU A 25 -33.86 14.67 49.26
C LEU A 25 -34.85 14.03 50.25
N VAL A 26 -35.60 13.01 49.82
CA VAL A 26 -36.15 11.97 50.71
C VAL A 26 -36.09 10.62 50.00
N SER A 27 -35.39 9.65 50.59
CA SER A 27 -35.39 8.26 50.13
C SER A 27 -36.73 7.60 50.38
N VAL A 28 -37.43 7.17 49.32
CA VAL A 28 -38.45 6.12 49.40
C VAL A 28 -38.17 5.09 48.31
N MET A 29 -37.82 3.89 48.74
CA MET A 29 -37.49 2.77 47.86
C MET A 29 -38.78 2.13 47.32
N VAL A 30 -39.36 2.72 46.27
CA VAL A 30 -40.48 2.12 45.54
C VAL A 30 -39.95 1.33 44.36
N VAL A 31 -39.89 0.00 44.51
CA VAL A 31 -39.60 -0.91 43.40
C VAL A 31 -40.83 -0.96 42.49
N VAL A 32 -40.86 -0.09 41.47
CA VAL A 32 -41.75 -0.26 40.32
C VAL A 32 -41.11 -1.31 39.41
N PRO A 33 -41.76 -2.47 39.16
CA PRO A 33 -41.23 -3.42 38.19
C PRO A 33 -41.43 -2.82 36.80
N THR A 34 -40.36 -2.25 36.24
CA THR A 34 -40.32 -2.04 34.80
C THR A 34 -40.42 -3.39 34.13
N LEU A 35 -41.45 -3.55 33.30
CA LEU A 35 -41.53 -4.60 32.30
C LEU A 35 -40.36 -4.41 31.33
N VAL A 36 -39.20 -4.95 31.71
CA VAL A 36 -38.13 -5.29 30.77
C VAL A 36 -38.75 -6.31 29.84
N GLN A 37 -39.16 -5.83 28.66
CA GLN A 37 -39.60 -6.71 27.60
C GLN A 37 -38.46 -7.67 27.33
N ALA A 38 -38.69 -8.95 27.63
CA ALA A 38 -37.65 -9.97 27.65
C ALA A 38 -36.90 -9.94 26.31
N ALA A 39 -35.63 -9.53 26.37
CA ALA A 39 -34.70 -9.82 25.30
C ALA A 39 -34.72 -11.34 25.15
N ALA A 40 -35.15 -11.83 23.98
CA ALA A 40 -35.24 -13.26 23.72
C ALA A 40 -33.87 -13.86 24.05
N GLU A 41 -33.86 -14.73 25.07
CA GLU A 41 -32.63 -15.23 25.68
C GLU A 41 -31.83 -15.98 24.61
N ALA A 42 -30.73 -15.37 24.16
CA ALA A 42 -29.88 -15.99 23.16
C ALA A 42 -29.36 -17.32 23.73
N PRO A 43 -29.44 -18.43 22.98
CA PRO A 43 -29.02 -19.73 23.51
C PRO A 43 -27.54 -19.64 23.95
N PRO A 44 -27.18 -20.25 25.09
CA PRO A 44 -25.85 -20.07 25.68
C PRO A 44 -24.78 -20.60 24.71
N ALA A 45 -23.90 -19.70 24.25
CA ALA A 45 -22.75 -20.07 23.45
C ALA A 45 -21.75 -20.87 24.31
N ALA A 46 -21.09 -21.86 23.71
CA ALA A 46 -20.35 -22.91 24.40
C ALA A 46 -18.90 -22.52 24.76
N SER A 47 -18.65 -21.24 25.05
CA SER A 47 -17.39 -20.75 25.63
C SER A 47 -17.58 -19.36 26.24
N GLY A 48 -16.90 -19.09 27.37
CA GLY A 48 -17.02 -17.82 28.12
C GLY A 48 -16.39 -16.59 27.45
N VAL A 49 -16.18 -16.62 26.13
CA VAL A 49 -15.58 -15.52 25.36
C VAL A 49 -16.69 -14.64 24.80
N ARG A 50 -16.58 -13.32 25.02
CA ARG A 50 -17.55 -12.31 24.57
C ARG A 50 -16.85 -11.15 23.91
N VAL A 51 -17.52 -10.44 22.99
CA VAL A 51 -17.03 -9.15 22.50
C VAL A 51 -17.11 -8.12 23.62
N GLU A 52 -16.01 -7.42 23.82
CA GLU A 52 -15.89 -6.35 24.82
C GLU A 52 -16.02 -4.97 24.15
N GLU A 53 -15.41 -4.81 22.98
CA GLU A 53 -15.40 -3.54 22.24
C GLU A 53 -15.39 -3.78 20.72
N VAL A 54 -16.05 -2.89 19.96
CA VAL A 54 -15.88 -2.77 18.51
C VAL A 54 -15.62 -1.32 18.14
N VAL A 55 -14.46 -1.06 17.54
CA VAL A 55 -14.00 0.27 17.14
C VAL A 55 -14.01 0.38 15.61
N VAL A 56 -14.63 1.44 15.07
CA VAL A 56 -14.59 1.74 13.64
C VAL A 56 -13.67 2.93 13.38
N SER A 57 -12.53 2.67 12.76
CA SER A 57 -11.52 3.66 12.39
C SER A 57 -11.73 4.14 10.95
N LYS A 58 -11.91 5.45 10.79
CA LYS A 58 -12.16 6.11 9.50
C LYS A 58 -10.85 6.55 8.86
N THR A 59 -10.58 6.09 7.63
CA THR A 59 -9.48 6.62 6.80
C THR A 59 -10.02 7.06 5.42
N PRO A 60 -9.25 7.83 4.63
CA PRO A 60 -9.71 8.27 3.31
C PRO A 60 -9.92 7.12 2.30
N TYR A 61 -9.17 6.02 2.44
CA TYR A 61 -9.06 4.97 1.40
C TYR A 61 -9.66 3.62 1.82
N TYR A 62 -9.77 3.36 3.11
CA TYR A 62 -10.33 2.14 3.69
C TYR A 62 -10.95 2.39 5.07
N THR A 63 -11.79 1.47 5.53
CA THR A 63 -12.39 1.49 6.87
C THR A 63 -11.91 0.27 7.65
N ASN A 64 -11.30 0.48 8.81
CA ASN A 64 -10.93 -0.62 9.70
C ASN A 64 -11.99 -0.79 10.77
N ILE A 65 -12.45 -2.02 10.95
CA ILE A 65 -13.39 -2.44 11.98
C ILE A 65 -12.63 -3.41 12.87
N GLU A 66 -12.31 -2.98 14.08
CA GLU A 66 -11.60 -3.77 15.07
C GLU A 66 -12.59 -4.29 16.11
N ALA A 67 -12.62 -5.60 16.34
CA ALA A 67 -13.39 -6.23 17.41
C ALA A 67 -12.46 -6.89 18.42
N THR A 68 -12.55 -6.47 19.67
CA THR A 68 -11.81 -7.03 20.80
C THR A 68 -12.73 -7.93 21.61
N VAL A 69 -12.28 -9.16 21.89
CA VAL A 69 -12.99 -10.15 22.70
C VAL A 69 -12.25 -10.43 24.02
N SER A 70 -12.97 -10.97 24.99
CA SER A 70 -12.50 -11.28 26.35
C SER A 70 -11.58 -12.53 26.45
N GLY A 71 -11.14 -13.08 25.32
CA GLY A 71 -10.44 -14.37 25.23
C GLY A 71 -9.89 -14.60 23.82
N LYS A 72 -9.31 -15.77 23.53
CA LYS A 72 -8.73 -16.03 22.21
C LYS A 72 -9.82 -16.24 21.14
N ILE A 73 -9.62 -15.69 19.95
CA ILE A 73 -10.43 -16.03 18.77
C ILE A 73 -9.87 -17.32 18.17
N GLU A 74 -10.59 -18.43 18.32
CA GLU A 74 -10.13 -19.75 17.86
C GLU A 74 -10.54 -20.08 16.43
N ASN A 75 -11.69 -19.57 15.97
CA ASN A 75 -12.24 -19.89 14.65
C ASN A 75 -13.14 -18.77 14.12
N TYR A 76 -12.90 -18.37 12.87
CA TYR A 76 -13.75 -17.46 12.12
C TYR A 76 -13.81 -17.85 10.64
N ASN A 77 -14.84 -17.37 9.94
CA ASN A 77 -15.01 -17.51 8.50
C ASN A 77 -15.52 -16.19 7.94
N SER A 78 -15.05 -15.80 6.76
CA SER A 78 -15.46 -14.55 6.11
C SER A 78 -15.86 -14.77 4.66
N PHE A 79 -16.97 -14.18 4.23
CA PHE A 79 -17.49 -14.32 2.88
C PHE A 79 -18.30 -13.09 2.44
N LYS A 80 -18.46 -12.94 1.12
CA LYS A 80 -19.28 -11.90 0.49
C LYS A 80 -20.66 -12.45 0.11
N LEU A 81 -21.70 -11.65 0.35
CA LEU A 81 -23.01 -11.75 -0.30
C LEU A 81 -23.04 -10.66 -1.38
N ASN A 82 -23.57 -10.96 -2.57
CA ASN A 82 -23.46 -10.04 -3.71
C ASN A 82 -24.76 -9.24 -4.00
N ASP A 83 -25.91 -9.64 -3.44
CA ASP A 83 -27.21 -9.04 -3.74
C ASP A 83 -28.07 -8.88 -2.47
N PRO A 84 -28.10 -7.70 -1.82
CA PRO A 84 -27.15 -6.58 -1.99
C PRO A 84 -25.76 -6.91 -1.43
N PHE A 85 -24.72 -6.15 -1.82
CA PHE A 85 -23.35 -6.41 -1.38
C PHE A 85 -23.18 -6.27 0.14
N ARG A 86 -22.73 -7.34 0.79
CA ARG A 86 -22.47 -7.38 2.24
C ARG A 86 -21.25 -8.23 2.53
N ILE A 87 -20.41 -7.78 3.45
CA ILE A 87 -19.30 -8.55 3.98
C ILE A 87 -19.76 -9.21 5.27
N VAL A 88 -19.57 -10.51 5.39
CA VAL A 88 -20.00 -11.29 6.56
C VAL A 88 -18.78 -11.97 7.18
N VAL A 89 -18.62 -11.81 8.49
CA VAL A 89 -17.62 -12.50 9.31
C VAL A 89 -18.34 -13.26 10.42
N ASP A 90 -18.34 -14.59 10.34
CA ASP A 90 -18.86 -15.49 11.35
C ASP A 90 -17.71 -15.89 12.30
N ILE A 91 -17.87 -15.67 13.60
CA ILE A 91 -16.87 -15.96 14.64
C ILE A 91 -17.49 -16.99 15.60
N TRP A 92 -16.90 -18.18 15.75
CA TRP A 92 -17.42 -19.25 16.61
C TRP A 92 -16.92 -19.12 18.05
N GLY A 93 -17.74 -19.60 19.00
CA GLY A 93 -17.42 -19.58 20.43
C GLY A 93 -17.39 -18.19 21.07
N VAL A 94 -17.82 -17.16 20.34
CA VAL A 94 -17.91 -15.77 20.81
C VAL A 94 -19.37 -15.37 20.98
N ALA A 95 -19.70 -14.82 22.14
CA ALA A 95 -20.97 -14.16 22.41
C ALA A 95 -20.89 -12.65 22.09
N GLN A 96 -22.00 -12.03 21.67
CA GLN A 96 -22.05 -10.59 21.36
C GLN A 96 -21.63 -9.67 22.54
N GLY A 97 -21.76 -10.13 23.79
CA GLY A 97 -21.39 -9.34 24.97
C GLY A 97 -22.29 -8.12 25.17
N ALA A 98 -21.71 -7.00 25.58
CA ALA A 98 -22.42 -5.75 25.86
C ALA A 98 -22.40 -4.74 24.68
N VAL A 99 -21.79 -5.10 23.55
CA VAL A 99 -21.67 -4.23 22.38
C VAL A 99 -23.00 -4.12 21.63
N ALA A 100 -23.34 -2.91 21.19
CA ALA A 100 -24.55 -2.62 20.44
C ALA A 100 -24.66 -3.49 19.18
N SER A 101 -25.87 -4.00 18.89
CA SER A 101 -26.13 -4.85 17.72
C SER A 101 -25.99 -4.15 16.37
N GLU A 102 -25.92 -2.81 16.36
CA GLU A 102 -25.67 -2.00 15.16
C GLU A 102 -24.82 -0.77 15.52
N LEU A 103 -23.77 -0.54 14.72
CA LEU A 103 -22.80 0.54 14.88
C LEU A 103 -22.69 1.31 13.54
N PRO A 104 -22.84 2.64 13.54
CA PRO A 104 -22.70 3.44 12.34
C PRO A 104 -21.22 3.57 11.95
N ALA A 105 -20.84 3.04 10.79
CA ALA A 105 -19.51 3.25 10.24
C ALA A 105 -19.41 4.64 9.59
N GLY A 106 -20.37 4.98 8.71
CA GLY A 106 -20.46 6.31 8.11
C GLY A 106 -19.17 6.72 7.39
N THR A 107 -18.67 5.86 6.52
CA THR A 107 -17.51 6.05 5.63
C THR A 107 -17.90 5.68 4.19
N PRO A 108 -17.14 6.11 3.16
CA PRO A 108 -17.38 5.70 1.78
C PRO A 108 -17.30 4.18 1.53
N GLN A 109 -16.57 3.45 2.39
CA GLN A 109 -16.37 2.00 2.27
C GLN A 109 -17.27 1.19 3.23
N GLY A 110 -17.96 1.83 4.18
CA GLY A 110 -18.76 1.17 5.19
C GLY A 110 -19.92 2.05 5.70
N LYS A 111 -21.14 1.56 5.54
CA LYS A 111 -22.37 2.22 5.99
C LYS A 111 -22.63 1.93 7.47
N SER A 112 -22.73 0.65 7.82
CA SER A 112 -23.04 0.17 9.18
C SER A 112 -22.44 -1.21 9.44
N VAL A 113 -22.01 -1.47 10.67
CA VAL A 113 -21.60 -2.79 11.17
C VAL A 113 -22.69 -3.33 12.07
N LYS A 114 -23.20 -4.53 11.78
CA LYS A 114 -24.24 -5.22 12.56
C LYS A 114 -23.66 -6.45 13.21
N LEU A 115 -23.97 -6.65 14.49
CA LEU A 115 -23.63 -7.84 15.27
C LEU A 115 -24.91 -8.63 15.55
N SER A 116 -24.86 -9.95 15.38
CA SER A 116 -26.01 -10.83 15.64
C SER A 116 -25.56 -12.21 16.11
N GLN A 117 -26.12 -12.70 17.21
CA GLN A 117 -25.88 -14.06 17.68
C GLN A 117 -26.67 -15.06 16.82
N GLN A 118 -26.01 -16.10 16.31
CA GLN A 118 -26.63 -17.20 15.57
C GLN A 118 -26.22 -18.55 16.17
N GLY A 119 -26.82 -18.89 17.31
CA GLY A 119 -26.38 -20.04 18.10
C GLY A 119 -24.96 -19.83 18.63
N ASP A 120 -24.09 -20.79 18.39
CA ASP A 120 -22.69 -20.80 18.86
C ASP A 120 -21.71 -19.93 18.04
N LYS A 121 -22.23 -19.06 17.16
CA LYS A 121 -21.43 -18.09 16.42
C LYS A 121 -22.01 -16.67 16.52
N LEU A 122 -21.11 -15.70 16.61
CA LEU A 122 -21.42 -14.30 16.38
C LEU A 122 -21.22 -13.97 14.90
N ARG A 123 -22.25 -13.42 14.26
CA ARG A 123 -22.17 -12.89 12.91
C ARG A 123 -21.99 -11.38 12.94
N MET A 124 -20.83 -10.91 12.49
CA MET A 124 -20.58 -9.53 12.13
C MET A 124 -20.91 -9.33 10.65
N LEU A 125 -21.74 -8.35 10.32
CA LEU A 125 -22.18 -8.05 8.97
C LEU A 125 -21.94 -6.57 8.66
N VAL A 126 -21.20 -6.27 7.61
CA VAL A 126 -20.93 -4.91 7.15
C VAL A 126 -21.75 -4.63 5.90
N GLU A 127 -22.58 -3.57 5.97
CA GLU A 127 -23.24 -3.01 4.79
C GLU A 127 -22.33 -1.95 4.17
N THR A 128 -22.19 -1.96 2.84
CA THR A 128 -21.47 -0.91 2.10
C THR A 128 -22.47 0.17 1.62
N PRO A 129 -22.02 1.41 1.35
CA PRO A 129 -22.85 2.39 0.67
C PRO A 129 -23.17 1.95 -0.77
N ASP A 130 -24.38 2.24 -1.24
CA ASP A 130 -24.86 2.00 -2.61
C ASP A 130 -24.62 0.57 -3.15
N ASP A 131 -24.61 -0.42 -2.25
CA ASP A 131 -24.30 -1.84 -2.50
C ASP A 131 -22.96 -2.04 -3.25
N ALA A 132 -22.01 -1.12 -3.08
CA ALA A 132 -20.74 -1.11 -3.77
C ALA A 132 -19.84 -2.28 -3.31
N PRO A 133 -19.27 -3.07 -4.24
CA PRO A 133 -18.38 -4.18 -3.91
C PRO A 133 -16.98 -3.67 -3.56
N PHE A 134 -16.66 -3.64 -2.26
CA PHE A 134 -15.31 -3.33 -1.78
C PHE A 134 -14.50 -4.60 -1.50
N PRO A 135 -13.20 -4.62 -1.82
CA PRO A 135 -12.28 -5.64 -1.33
C PRO A 135 -12.20 -5.57 0.20
N PHE A 136 -11.92 -6.70 0.85
CA PHE A 136 -11.76 -6.74 2.30
C PHE A 136 -10.73 -7.79 2.72
N LEU A 137 -10.14 -7.58 3.90
CA LEU A 137 -9.24 -8.50 4.56
C LEU A 137 -9.68 -8.68 6.01
N VAL A 138 -9.67 -9.92 6.50
CA VAL A 138 -9.87 -10.22 7.93
C VAL A 138 -8.58 -10.81 8.48
N THR A 139 -8.05 -10.21 9.53
CA THR A 139 -6.93 -10.75 10.31
C THR A 139 -7.34 -10.93 11.76
N THR A 140 -6.68 -11.87 12.45
CA THR A 140 -6.90 -12.12 13.88
C THR A 140 -5.57 -12.23 14.62
N GLU A 141 -5.43 -11.49 15.70
CA GLU A 141 -4.25 -11.48 16.57
C GLU A 141 -4.70 -11.70 18.02
N GLY A 142 -4.54 -12.93 18.53
CA GLY A 142 -4.91 -13.29 19.90
C GLY A 142 -6.41 -13.12 20.19
N ASN A 143 -6.76 -11.99 20.83
CA ASN A 143 -8.12 -11.62 21.21
C ASN A 143 -8.72 -10.50 20.35
N ARG A 144 -8.06 -10.12 19.26
CA ARG A 144 -8.43 -9.02 18.36
C ARG A 144 -8.72 -9.55 16.97
N LEU A 145 -9.82 -9.12 16.37
CA LEU A 145 -10.13 -9.31 14.94
C LEU A 145 -10.13 -7.93 14.26
N VAL A 146 -9.41 -7.81 13.15
CA VAL A 146 -9.39 -6.59 12.33
C VAL A 146 -9.96 -6.92 10.96
N LEU A 147 -11.06 -6.27 10.60
CA LEU A 147 -11.67 -6.30 9.28
C LEU A 147 -11.38 -4.97 8.58
N SER A 148 -10.54 -4.99 7.55
CA SER A 148 -10.27 -3.85 6.68
C SER A 148 -11.17 -3.91 5.45
N VAL A 149 -11.91 -2.83 5.16
CA VAL A 149 -12.83 -2.74 4.01
C VAL A 149 -12.42 -1.57 3.11
N GLY A 150 -12.16 -1.86 1.84
CA GLY A 150 -11.49 -0.95 0.90
C GLY A 150 -9.96 -1.05 0.96
N GLY A 151 -9.28 -0.31 0.09
CA GLY A 151 -7.87 -0.56 -0.24
C GLY A 151 -7.72 -1.69 -1.26
N GLY A 152 -6.91 -1.50 -2.31
CA GLY A 152 -6.95 -2.38 -3.49
C GLY A 152 -6.37 -3.79 -3.30
N GLN A 153 -7.05 -4.75 -3.96
CA GLN A 153 -6.64 -6.14 -4.29
C GLN A 153 -6.79 -7.25 -3.21
N GLU A 154 -7.53 -8.31 -3.59
CA GLU A 154 -7.61 -9.61 -2.87
C GLU A 154 -6.27 -10.37 -3.01
N GLY A 155 -5.30 -10.08 -2.15
CA GLY A 155 -4.07 -10.88 -2.04
C GLY A 155 -4.24 -12.07 -1.08
N LYS A 156 -4.22 -13.30 -1.59
CA LYS A 156 -4.06 -14.50 -0.73
C LYS A 156 -2.73 -14.42 0.01
N VAL A 157 -2.78 -14.28 1.33
CA VAL A 157 -1.62 -14.54 2.20
C VAL A 157 -1.27 -16.03 2.05
N THR A 158 -0.06 -16.34 1.57
CA THR A 158 0.39 -17.73 1.51
C THR A 158 0.78 -18.21 2.91
N SER A 159 0.75 -19.52 3.16
CA SER A 159 1.10 -20.06 4.49
C SER A 159 2.58 -19.82 4.84
N LEU A 160 3.40 -19.48 3.83
CA LEU A 160 4.80 -19.08 3.91
C LEU A 160 4.99 -17.61 4.36
N ASP A 161 3.99 -16.75 4.16
CA ASP A 161 3.99 -15.34 4.60
C ASP A 161 3.44 -15.15 6.03
N ARG A 162 3.01 -16.24 6.69
CA ARG A 162 2.56 -16.22 8.08
C ARG A 162 3.77 -15.83 8.96
N PRO A 163 3.75 -14.67 9.66
CA PRO A 163 4.87 -14.27 10.49
C PRO A 163 5.13 -15.34 11.56
N ALA A 164 6.40 -15.60 11.86
CA ALA A 164 6.77 -16.44 12.99
C ALA A 164 6.11 -15.87 14.25
N ALA A 165 5.17 -16.61 14.82
CA ALA A 165 4.43 -16.17 16.01
C ALA A 165 5.43 -15.83 17.12
N GLY A 166 5.25 -14.68 17.77
CA GLY A 166 6.08 -14.21 18.88
C GLY A 166 5.91 -15.01 20.18
N MET A 167 5.78 -16.34 20.08
CA MET A 167 6.05 -17.25 21.18
C MET A 167 7.52 -17.65 21.13
N GLU A 168 8.21 -17.57 22.26
CA GLU A 168 9.43 -18.35 22.45
C GLU A 168 9.17 -19.83 22.09
N PRO A 169 10.15 -20.56 21.54
CA PRO A 169 9.96 -21.94 21.14
C PRO A 169 9.52 -22.78 22.34
N SER A 170 8.23 -23.14 22.38
CA SER A 170 7.70 -24.09 23.34
C SER A 170 8.56 -25.35 23.27
N LYS A 171 9.15 -25.78 24.41
CA LYS A 171 10.12 -26.88 24.45
C LYS A 171 9.53 -28.19 23.91
N GLY A 172 9.67 -28.41 22.61
CA GLY A 172 9.12 -29.57 21.91
C GLY A 172 9.06 -29.33 20.40
N LYS A 173 9.35 -30.38 19.62
CA LYS A 173 9.11 -30.38 18.17
C LYS A 173 7.59 -30.39 17.96
N THR A 174 7.04 -29.42 17.24
CA THR A 174 5.58 -29.32 17.04
C THR A 174 5.25 -29.03 15.58
N VAL A 175 4.25 -29.72 15.05
CA VAL A 175 3.60 -29.37 13.76
C VAL A 175 2.46 -28.40 14.07
N LEU A 176 2.60 -27.18 13.58
CA LEU A 176 1.69 -26.05 13.83
C LEU A 176 0.58 -25.91 12.78
N GLY A 177 0.80 -26.43 11.57
CA GLY A 177 -0.13 -26.28 10.45
C GLY A 177 0.08 -27.34 9.39
N ILE A 178 -1.01 -27.72 8.71
CA ILE A 178 -1.00 -28.59 7.52
C ILE A 178 -1.99 -27.97 6.55
N ASP A 179 -1.46 -27.29 5.55
CA ASP A 179 -2.22 -26.49 4.58
C ASP A 179 -2.12 -27.14 3.18
N LEU A 180 -3.24 -27.17 2.44
CA LEU A 180 -3.30 -27.60 1.04
C LEU A 180 -3.41 -26.36 0.17
N GLU A 181 -2.32 -26.00 -0.51
CA GLU A 181 -2.26 -24.83 -1.37
C GLU A 181 -2.39 -25.26 -2.83
N ASP A 182 -3.47 -24.84 -3.49
CA ASP A 182 -3.62 -25.03 -4.92
C ASP A 182 -3.19 -23.78 -5.70
N LEU A 183 -2.08 -23.90 -6.44
CA LEU A 183 -1.50 -22.87 -7.30
C LEU A 183 -1.79 -23.18 -8.78
N PRO A 184 -1.62 -22.22 -9.71
CA PRO A 184 -1.93 -22.43 -11.13
C PRO A 184 -1.08 -23.52 -11.79
N ASP A 185 0.16 -23.67 -11.35
CA ASP A 185 1.22 -24.53 -11.90
C ASP A 185 1.45 -25.81 -11.09
N MET A 186 1.28 -25.74 -9.76
CA MET A 186 1.52 -26.86 -8.83
C MET A 186 0.46 -26.91 -7.72
N SER A 187 0.27 -28.08 -7.11
CA SER A 187 -0.47 -28.19 -5.85
C SER A 187 0.49 -28.60 -4.73
N ASN A 188 0.50 -27.86 -3.63
CA ASN A 188 1.45 -28.05 -2.53
C ASN A 188 0.73 -28.53 -1.27
N VAL A 189 1.39 -29.41 -0.51
CA VAL A 189 1.05 -29.68 0.90
C VAL A 189 2.13 -29.04 1.76
N VAL A 190 1.77 -28.01 2.52
CA VAL A 190 2.68 -27.26 3.38
C VAL A 190 2.50 -27.72 4.83
N VAL A 191 3.54 -28.28 5.44
CA VAL A 191 3.54 -28.65 6.86
C VAL A 191 4.41 -27.64 7.63
N THR A 192 3.75 -26.73 8.35
CA THR A 192 4.44 -25.72 9.19
C THR A 192 4.84 -26.32 10.53
N THR A 193 6.06 -26.04 10.99
CA THR A 193 6.59 -26.55 12.27
C THR A 193 6.89 -25.41 13.26
N SER A 194 7.40 -25.75 14.44
CA SER A 194 7.80 -24.81 15.51
C SER A 194 9.32 -24.52 15.53
N GLY A 195 9.98 -24.72 14.40
CA GLY A 195 11.41 -24.64 14.14
C GLY A 195 11.82 -25.64 13.05
N ALA A 196 13.12 -25.74 12.77
CA ALA A 196 13.67 -26.79 11.91
C ALA A 196 13.46 -28.18 12.55
N VAL A 197 12.51 -28.96 12.03
CA VAL A 197 12.16 -30.28 12.56
C VAL A 197 12.59 -31.37 11.58
N SER A 198 13.57 -32.18 12.03
CA SER A 198 14.00 -33.40 11.37
C SER A 198 12.81 -34.25 10.90
N HIS A 199 12.66 -34.45 9.59
CA HIS A 199 11.60 -35.24 8.99
C HIS A 199 12.18 -36.47 8.26
N LYS A 200 11.33 -37.43 7.89
CA LYS A 200 11.67 -38.56 7.01
C LYS A 200 10.57 -38.73 5.97
N VAL A 201 10.96 -38.82 4.71
CA VAL A 201 10.06 -39.15 3.61
C VAL A 201 10.00 -40.68 3.47
N VAL A 202 8.80 -41.24 3.48
CA VAL A 202 8.55 -42.65 3.16
C VAL A 202 7.72 -42.69 1.88
N GLU A 203 8.34 -43.16 0.81
CA GLU A 203 7.72 -43.24 -0.51
C GLU A 203 6.88 -44.52 -0.64
N GLY A 204 5.70 -44.39 -1.24
CA GLY A 204 4.81 -45.47 -1.63
C GLY A 204 4.31 -45.26 -3.05
N LYS A 205 3.69 -46.30 -3.63
CA LYS A 205 3.36 -46.35 -5.07
C LYS A 205 2.54 -45.16 -5.58
N ASP A 206 1.52 -44.76 -4.83
CA ASP A 206 0.58 -43.67 -5.14
C ASP A 206 0.40 -42.74 -3.91
N SER A 207 1.38 -42.71 -3.01
CA SER A 207 1.32 -42.00 -1.74
C SER A 207 2.71 -41.68 -1.17
N VAL A 208 2.90 -40.48 -0.64
CA VAL A 208 4.12 -40.08 0.10
C VAL A 208 3.75 -39.79 1.56
N THR A 209 4.54 -40.31 2.51
CA THR A 209 4.31 -40.08 3.95
C THR A 209 5.47 -39.31 4.55
N LEU A 210 5.19 -38.13 5.09
CA LEU A 210 6.14 -37.38 5.90
C LEU A 210 6.03 -37.82 7.36
N VAL A 211 7.12 -38.35 7.92
CA VAL A 211 7.22 -38.76 9.33
C VAL A 211 8.06 -37.73 10.08
N PHE A 212 7.51 -37.15 11.14
CA PHE A 212 8.16 -36.14 12.00
C PHE A 212 8.46 -36.75 13.39
N PRO A 213 9.66 -37.35 13.62
CA PRO A 213 9.92 -38.13 14.82
C PRO A 213 10.06 -37.26 16.07
N GLY A 214 9.28 -37.60 17.09
CA GLY A 214 9.16 -36.84 18.33
C GLY A 214 8.38 -35.53 18.21
N ALA A 215 7.69 -35.30 17.08
CA ALA A 215 6.79 -34.16 16.93
C ALA A 215 5.43 -34.42 17.57
N SER A 216 4.81 -33.36 18.11
CA SER A 216 3.41 -33.32 18.54
C SER A 216 2.59 -32.41 17.61
N THR A 217 1.26 -32.50 17.66
CA THR A 217 0.34 -31.57 16.97
C THR A 217 -1.00 -31.50 17.69
N GLU A 218 -1.79 -30.47 17.42
CA GLU A 218 -3.11 -30.31 18.01
C GLU A 218 -4.12 -31.30 17.44
N LYS A 219 -5.09 -31.74 18.25
CA LYS A 219 -6.12 -32.72 17.84
C LYS A 219 -6.98 -32.24 16.66
N GLY A 220 -7.08 -30.93 16.43
CA GLY A 220 -7.76 -30.33 15.28
C GLY A 220 -7.04 -30.57 13.95
N LEU A 221 -5.70 -30.64 13.97
CA LEU A 221 -4.85 -30.86 12.79
C LEU A 221 -4.82 -32.33 12.35
N LEU A 222 -5.38 -33.27 13.11
CA LEU A 222 -5.47 -34.70 12.77
C LEU A 222 -6.69 -35.05 11.89
N ARG A 223 -7.27 -34.08 11.19
CA ARG A 223 -8.44 -34.27 10.30
C ARG A 223 -7.97 -34.59 8.88
N GLU A 224 -8.61 -35.59 8.26
CA GLU A 224 -8.35 -35.95 6.86
C GLU A 224 -8.95 -34.92 5.91
N MET A 225 -8.16 -34.45 4.95
CA MET A 225 -8.59 -33.56 3.87
C MET A 225 -8.82 -34.40 2.60
N ASP A 226 -10.05 -34.45 2.10
CA ASP A 226 -10.37 -35.12 0.83
C ASP A 226 -10.31 -34.11 -0.31
N ALA A 227 -9.32 -34.27 -1.20
CA ALA A 227 -9.05 -33.36 -2.30
C ALA A 227 -9.62 -33.86 -3.64
N ARG A 228 -10.30 -35.02 -3.68
CA ARG A 228 -10.81 -35.64 -4.93
C ARG A 228 -11.83 -34.80 -5.69
N LYS A 229 -12.42 -33.79 -5.04
CA LYS A 229 -13.38 -32.85 -5.66
C LYS A 229 -12.71 -31.68 -6.38
N PHE A 230 -11.41 -31.50 -6.21
CA PHE A 230 -10.62 -30.49 -6.91
C PHE A 230 -9.86 -31.16 -8.07
N ASP A 231 -9.68 -30.43 -9.17
CA ASP A 231 -8.97 -30.92 -10.36
C ASP A 231 -7.46 -30.81 -10.18
N ILE A 232 -6.94 -31.57 -9.22
CA ILE A 232 -5.55 -31.48 -8.74
C ILE A 232 -4.92 -32.87 -8.58
N PRO A 233 -3.57 -33.00 -8.65
CA PRO A 233 -2.89 -34.28 -8.50
C PRO A 233 -3.10 -34.93 -7.13
N ILE A 234 -3.24 -34.13 -6.08
CA ILE A 234 -3.45 -34.58 -4.70
C ILE A 234 -4.88 -35.11 -4.56
N ARG A 235 -5.03 -36.31 -4.01
CA ARG A 235 -6.33 -36.94 -3.75
C ARG A 235 -6.74 -36.89 -2.30
N LYS A 236 -5.82 -37.09 -1.35
CA LYS A 236 -6.09 -37.00 0.09
C LYS A 236 -4.85 -36.56 0.85
N VAL A 237 -5.04 -35.77 1.92
CA VAL A 237 -4.01 -35.50 2.93
C VAL A 237 -4.53 -36.03 4.27
N ARG A 238 -3.82 -37.00 4.84
CA ARG A 238 -4.20 -37.68 6.09
C ARG A 238 -3.09 -37.55 7.14
N PRO A 239 -3.18 -36.55 8.03
CA PRO A 239 -2.37 -36.50 9.24
C PRO A 239 -2.83 -37.52 10.29
N ALA A 240 -1.86 -38.15 10.96
CA ALA A 240 -2.08 -39.14 12.00
C ALA A 240 -1.01 -39.03 13.11
N ALA A 241 -1.40 -39.33 14.35
CA ALA A 241 -0.46 -39.51 15.44
C ALA A 241 0.07 -40.96 15.44
N GLY A 242 1.31 -41.13 14.98
CA GLY A 242 2.02 -42.40 14.98
C GLY A 242 2.65 -42.72 16.33
N LYS A 243 3.17 -43.94 16.51
CA LYS A 243 3.77 -44.40 17.79
C LYS A 243 5.05 -43.65 18.21
N LYS A 244 5.63 -42.82 17.33
CA LYS A 244 6.89 -42.09 17.55
C LYS A 244 6.88 -40.65 17.01
N GLY A 245 5.72 -40.06 16.73
CA GLY A 245 5.61 -38.70 16.18
C GLY A 245 4.38 -38.51 15.30
N ILE A 246 4.36 -37.44 14.51
CA ILE A 246 3.29 -37.17 13.54
C ILE A 246 3.65 -37.75 12.17
N GLU A 247 2.67 -38.38 11.51
CA GLU A 247 2.78 -38.95 10.18
C GLU A 247 1.74 -38.25 9.28
N VAL A 248 2.18 -37.62 8.19
CA VAL A 248 1.31 -36.95 7.21
C VAL A 248 1.36 -37.72 5.90
N ALA A 249 0.33 -38.53 5.65
CA ALA A 249 0.22 -39.32 4.43
C ALA A 249 -0.54 -38.55 3.34
N VAL A 250 0.13 -38.24 2.24
CA VAL A 250 -0.43 -37.59 1.05
C VAL A 250 -0.64 -38.64 -0.02
N ALA A 251 -1.88 -38.93 -0.38
CA ALA A 251 -2.23 -39.80 -1.50
C ALA A 251 -2.50 -38.97 -2.75
N PHE A 252 -1.96 -39.38 -3.89
CA PHE A 252 -1.99 -38.63 -5.15
C PHE A 252 -2.46 -39.49 -6.33
N ALA A 253 -2.68 -38.89 -7.49
CA ALA A 253 -3.12 -39.60 -8.69
C ALA A 253 -1.97 -40.47 -9.26
N PRO A 254 -2.23 -41.71 -9.71
CA PRO A 254 -1.19 -42.58 -10.24
C PRO A 254 -0.40 -41.93 -11.39
N GLY A 255 0.93 -42.01 -11.31
CA GLY A 255 1.85 -41.37 -12.27
C GLY A 255 2.19 -39.90 -11.97
N SER A 256 1.61 -39.28 -10.94
CA SER A 256 1.99 -37.92 -10.52
C SER A 256 3.43 -37.89 -10.01
N ARG A 257 4.21 -36.92 -10.49
CA ARG A 257 5.53 -36.59 -9.92
C ARG A 257 5.35 -35.71 -8.68
N TYR A 258 6.32 -35.74 -7.78
CA TYR A 258 6.38 -34.82 -6.63
C TYR A 258 7.82 -34.50 -6.27
N SER A 259 8.02 -33.36 -5.59
CA SER A 259 9.26 -33.02 -4.88
C SER A 259 8.95 -32.75 -3.40
N VAL A 260 9.97 -32.91 -2.54
CA VAL A 260 9.90 -32.52 -1.13
C VAL A 260 11.01 -31.51 -0.87
N GLU A 261 10.65 -30.33 -0.38
CA GLU A 261 11.58 -29.25 -0.04
C GLU A 261 11.47 -28.92 1.45
N GLU A 262 12.62 -28.80 2.11
CA GLU A 262 12.71 -28.27 3.49
C GLU A 262 13.05 -26.78 3.44
N LYS A 263 12.29 -25.99 4.20
CA LYS A 263 12.49 -24.56 4.45
C LYS A 263 12.56 -24.36 5.95
N ASP A 264 13.18 -23.27 6.42
CA ASP A 264 13.61 -23.07 7.82
C ASP A 264 12.54 -23.36 8.90
N ASN A 265 11.25 -23.25 8.55
CA ASN A 265 10.14 -23.61 9.43
C ASN A 265 8.96 -24.37 8.75
N ALA A 266 9.20 -24.99 7.60
CA ALA A 266 8.17 -25.75 6.89
C ALA A 266 8.74 -26.85 5.99
N VAL A 267 8.03 -27.97 5.87
CA VAL A 267 8.28 -28.99 4.85
C VAL A 267 7.17 -28.92 3.81
N VAL A 268 7.55 -28.77 2.54
CA VAL A 268 6.61 -28.61 1.42
C VAL A 268 6.70 -29.83 0.51
N VAL A 269 5.56 -30.44 0.20
CA VAL A 269 5.44 -31.47 -0.85
C VAL A 269 4.75 -30.85 -2.06
N SER A 270 5.46 -30.72 -3.16
CA SER A 270 4.97 -30.03 -4.37
C SER A 270 4.63 -31.02 -5.47
N PHE A 271 3.45 -30.89 -6.07
CA PHE A 271 2.96 -31.73 -7.17
C PHE A 271 2.72 -30.86 -8.43
N PRO A 272 3.60 -30.92 -9.45
CA PRO A 272 3.38 -30.16 -10.68
C PRO A 272 2.15 -30.66 -11.47
N LYS A 273 1.38 -29.72 -11.99
CA LYS A 273 0.25 -29.96 -12.89
C LYS A 273 0.78 -30.01 -14.32
N GLU A 274 1.14 -31.20 -14.80
CA GLU A 274 1.80 -31.33 -16.10
C GLU A 274 0.90 -30.93 -17.29
N ALA A 275 1.22 -29.80 -17.91
CA ALA A 275 1.06 -29.58 -19.34
C ALA A 275 2.46 -29.43 -19.97
N GLY A 276 3.01 -30.54 -20.47
CA GLY A 276 4.29 -30.55 -21.22
C GLY A 276 5.39 -31.39 -20.58
N THR A 277 5.68 -32.53 -21.20
CA THR A 277 6.86 -33.35 -20.89
C THR A 277 8.17 -32.68 -21.29
N GLU A 278 9.11 -32.57 -20.34
CA GLU A 278 10.53 -32.77 -20.62
C GLU A 278 11.09 -33.96 -19.84
N LYS A 279 12.22 -34.48 -20.33
CA LYS A 279 12.77 -35.80 -19.96
C LYS A 279 13.62 -35.72 -18.69
N GLY A 280 13.45 -36.71 -17.81
CA GLY A 280 14.26 -36.81 -16.60
C GLY A 280 15.74 -37.10 -16.88
N ALA A 281 16.63 -36.47 -16.12
CA ALA A 281 18.02 -36.87 -15.98
C ALA A 281 18.16 -37.75 -14.74
N VAL A 282 18.72 -38.95 -14.92
CA VAL A 282 18.99 -39.90 -13.83
C VAL A 282 20.22 -39.44 -13.05
N VAL A 283 20.16 -39.48 -11.72
CA VAL A 283 21.37 -39.46 -10.88
C VAL A 283 21.33 -40.67 -9.95
N ALA A 284 22.17 -41.66 -10.26
CA ALA A 284 22.42 -42.82 -9.40
C ALA A 284 23.76 -42.64 -8.67
N GLU A 285 23.72 -42.93 -7.37
CA GLU A 285 24.82 -43.20 -6.42
C GLU A 285 26.24 -42.63 -6.63
N LEU A 286 26.75 -42.02 -5.55
CA LEU A 286 28.07 -42.37 -5.02
C LEU A 286 27.98 -42.64 -3.50
N LYS A 287 28.28 -43.88 -3.09
CA LYS A 287 28.52 -44.25 -1.67
C LYS A 287 29.97 -43.89 -1.28
N GLY A 288 30.18 -43.32 -0.09
CA GLY A 288 31.51 -42.83 0.34
C GLY A 288 31.77 -42.74 1.86
N ARG A 289 31.54 -43.84 2.59
CA ARG A 289 32.16 -44.22 3.90
C ARG A 289 32.69 -43.16 4.91
N THR A 290 31.98 -43.08 6.04
CA THR A 290 32.49 -43.13 7.45
C THR A 290 33.62 -42.22 7.97
N ALA A 291 33.21 -41.24 8.78
CA ALA A 291 33.52 -41.07 10.22
C ALA A 291 34.97 -41.12 10.76
N SER A 292 35.41 -39.99 11.34
CA SER A 292 36.19 -39.77 12.59
C SER A 292 36.51 -38.27 12.68
N SER A 293 36.72 -37.60 13.81
CA SER A 293 36.41 -37.79 15.24
C SER A 293 36.67 -36.44 15.94
N MET A 294 36.02 -36.12 17.07
CA MET A 294 36.34 -34.89 17.85
C MET A 294 37.79 -34.89 18.37
N PRO A 295 38.34 -33.72 18.75
CA PRO A 295 38.26 -33.35 20.17
C PRO A 295 37.61 -31.99 20.42
N ALA A 296 37.03 -31.84 21.61
CA ALA A 296 36.54 -30.56 22.11
C ALA A 296 37.70 -29.64 22.51
N TYR A 297 37.54 -28.33 22.32
CA TYR A 297 38.32 -27.32 23.00
C TYR A 297 37.38 -26.30 23.62
N ALA A 298 37.50 -26.07 24.92
CA ALA A 298 36.74 -25.03 25.62
C ALA A 298 37.41 -23.67 25.37
N GLY A 299 36.63 -22.67 24.97
CA GLY A 299 37.12 -21.32 24.68
C GLY A 299 35.99 -20.31 24.67
N LYS A 300 35.96 -19.48 25.72
CA LYS A 300 35.16 -18.26 25.97
C LYS A 300 34.22 -17.77 24.86
N GLU A 301 32.99 -17.47 25.26
CA GLU A 301 32.13 -16.49 24.57
C GLU A 301 32.89 -15.18 24.35
N MET A 302 32.79 -14.66 23.13
CA MET A 302 33.27 -13.34 22.76
C MET A 302 32.21 -12.74 21.82
N GLU A 303 31.63 -11.61 22.22
CA GLU A 303 30.54 -10.99 21.45
C GLU A 303 31.01 -10.60 20.03
N PRO A 304 30.15 -10.74 19.00
CA PRO A 304 30.47 -10.32 17.65
C PRO A 304 30.42 -8.79 17.51
N ALA A 305 31.50 -8.12 17.93
CA ALA A 305 31.77 -6.73 17.57
C ALA A 305 32.20 -6.65 16.09
N GLY A 306 31.23 -6.53 15.19
CA GLY A 306 31.50 -6.33 13.76
C GLY A 306 30.25 -6.37 12.88
N GLY A 307 29.86 -5.22 12.34
CA GLY A 307 28.90 -5.18 11.23
C GLY A 307 29.48 -5.82 9.96
N PRO A 308 28.65 -6.22 8.98
CA PRO A 308 29.11 -6.92 7.79
C PRO A 308 30.12 -6.09 6.99
N PRO A 309 31.16 -6.72 6.41
CA PRO A 309 32.23 -6.01 5.72
C PRO A 309 31.70 -5.26 4.48
N LYS A 310 32.00 -3.96 4.39
CA LYS A 310 31.69 -3.15 3.21
C LYS A 310 32.60 -3.54 2.05
N TRP A 311 32.01 -4.11 1.00
CA TRP A 311 32.74 -4.41 -0.24
C TRP A 311 33.06 -3.12 -1.00
N GLY A 312 34.30 -2.98 -1.48
CA GLY A 312 34.83 -1.77 -2.12
C GLY A 312 34.34 -1.52 -3.56
N PHE A 313 33.02 -1.61 -3.80
CA PHE A 313 32.43 -1.06 -5.02
C PHE A 313 32.24 0.45 -4.87
N VAL A 314 32.27 1.18 -5.99
CA VAL A 314 31.75 2.56 -6.03
C VAL A 314 30.24 2.47 -5.86
N THR A 315 29.77 2.54 -4.61
CA THR A 315 28.37 2.73 -4.28
C THR A 315 27.99 4.15 -4.69
N HIS A 316 27.63 4.32 -5.96
CA HIS A 316 26.72 5.38 -6.33
C HIS A 316 25.41 5.09 -5.58
N GLU A 317 25.22 5.81 -4.47
CA GLU A 317 23.93 5.91 -3.80
C GLU A 317 23.00 6.62 -4.80
N VAL A 318 22.28 5.82 -5.58
CA VAL A 318 21.40 6.34 -6.62
C VAL A 318 20.22 7.00 -5.91
N GLU A 319 20.24 8.32 -5.80
CA GLU A 319 19.11 9.16 -5.41
C GLU A 319 17.96 9.03 -6.43
N SER A 320 17.29 7.88 -6.40
CA SER A 320 16.08 7.61 -7.16
C SER A 320 14.88 8.01 -6.31
N GLY A 321 14.43 9.25 -6.46
CA GLY A 321 13.15 9.72 -5.91
C GLY A 321 11.91 8.97 -6.45
N LYS A 322 12.08 8.02 -7.39
CA LYS A 322 11.03 7.10 -7.81
C LYS A 322 10.79 6.01 -6.76
N LYS A 323 9.67 6.10 -6.06
CA LYS A 323 9.12 4.99 -5.27
C LYS A 323 8.47 3.97 -6.22
N TYR A 324 9.00 2.76 -6.22
CA TYR A 324 8.40 1.63 -6.93
C TYR A 324 7.29 1.01 -6.08
N VAL A 325 6.13 0.78 -6.69
CA VAL A 325 4.89 0.36 -6.02
C VAL A 325 4.23 -0.85 -6.69
N GLY A 326 4.85 -1.39 -7.74
CA GLY A 326 4.35 -2.58 -8.43
C GLY A 326 4.36 -3.83 -7.55
N GLN A 327 3.46 -4.78 -7.88
CA GLN A 327 3.50 -6.13 -7.33
C GLN A 327 4.92 -6.71 -7.44
N ARG A 328 5.40 -7.32 -6.36
CA ARG A 328 6.72 -7.94 -6.32
C ARG A 328 6.71 -9.24 -7.12
N ILE A 329 7.74 -9.41 -7.93
CA ILE A 329 7.93 -10.54 -8.83
C ILE A 329 9.32 -11.14 -8.64
N SER A 330 9.39 -12.45 -8.87
CA SER A 330 10.65 -13.19 -9.00
C SER A 330 10.63 -13.85 -10.37
N LEU A 331 11.59 -13.51 -11.23
CA LEU A 331 11.68 -13.99 -12.61
C LEU A 331 13.14 -14.34 -12.91
N ASP A 332 13.38 -15.47 -13.57
CA ASP A 332 14.70 -15.84 -14.07
C ASP A 332 14.63 -15.98 -15.60
N PHE A 333 15.21 -14.99 -16.29
CA PHE A 333 15.32 -14.95 -17.73
C PHE A 333 16.77 -15.23 -18.12
N LYS A 334 16.98 -16.30 -18.88
CA LYS A 334 18.26 -16.63 -19.50
C LYS A 334 18.12 -16.50 -21.02
N ASP A 335 18.83 -15.54 -21.59
CA ASP A 335 18.85 -15.24 -23.03
C ASP A 335 17.45 -15.04 -23.67
N ALA A 336 16.51 -14.49 -22.91
CA ALA A 336 15.13 -14.30 -23.34
C ALA A 336 14.98 -13.12 -24.30
N ASP A 337 14.06 -13.25 -25.27
CA ASP A 337 13.68 -12.14 -26.15
C ASP A 337 12.91 -11.06 -25.39
N LEU A 338 13.22 -9.80 -25.66
CA LEU A 338 12.59 -8.65 -25.00
C LEU A 338 11.07 -8.61 -25.17
N ALA A 339 10.51 -9.01 -26.32
CA ALA A 339 9.07 -9.03 -26.53
C ALA A 339 8.37 -10.01 -25.58
N ASN A 340 8.98 -11.17 -25.32
CA ASN A 340 8.46 -12.15 -24.36
C ASN A 340 8.56 -11.64 -22.92
N VAL A 341 9.65 -10.96 -22.55
CA VAL A 341 9.81 -10.35 -21.22
C VAL A 341 8.76 -9.26 -21.00
N PHE A 342 8.54 -8.38 -21.97
CA PHE A 342 7.52 -7.33 -21.87
C PHE A 342 6.10 -7.90 -21.85
N ARG A 343 5.83 -8.99 -22.57
CA ARG A 343 4.54 -9.71 -22.49
C ARG A 343 4.27 -10.26 -21.09
N ILE A 344 5.25 -10.91 -20.46
CA ILE A 344 5.11 -11.43 -19.08
C ILE A 344 4.90 -10.28 -18.09
N ILE A 345 5.61 -9.15 -18.26
CA ILE A 345 5.39 -7.95 -17.44
C ILE A 345 4.00 -7.35 -17.68
N ALA A 346 3.47 -7.36 -18.91
CA ALA A 346 2.11 -6.92 -19.24
C ALA A 346 1.06 -7.78 -18.52
N GLU A 347 1.22 -9.10 -18.59
CA GLU A 347 0.33 -10.09 -17.96
C GLU A 347 0.33 -9.96 -16.42
N VAL A 348 1.48 -9.69 -15.78
CA VAL A 348 1.55 -9.49 -14.31
C VAL A 348 1.10 -8.08 -13.87
N SER A 349 1.39 -7.04 -14.65
CA SER A 349 1.01 -5.65 -14.31
C SER A 349 -0.44 -5.31 -14.65
N ASN A 350 -1.14 -6.15 -15.42
CA ASN A 350 -2.44 -5.87 -16.04
C ASN A 350 -2.45 -4.60 -16.91
N LEU A 351 -1.29 -4.25 -17.49
CA LEU A 351 -1.15 -3.10 -18.40
C LEU A 351 -1.08 -3.55 -19.86
N ASN A 352 -1.69 -2.77 -20.75
CA ASN A 352 -1.54 -3.00 -22.20
C ASN A 352 -0.19 -2.47 -22.66
N ILE A 353 0.82 -3.33 -22.77
CA ILE A 353 2.15 -2.94 -23.24
C ILE A 353 2.23 -3.10 -24.77
N ILE A 354 2.68 -2.06 -25.46
CA ILE A 354 2.93 -2.07 -26.92
C ILE A 354 4.42 -1.83 -27.17
N THR A 355 5.06 -2.75 -27.88
CA THR A 355 6.45 -2.66 -28.34
C THR A 355 6.51 -2.31 -29.82
N THR A 356 7.36 -1.36 -30.23
CA THR A 356 7.61 -1.12 -31.67
C THR A 356 8.61 -2.14 -32.25
N ASP A 357 8.63 -2.28 -33.58
CA ASP A 357 9.53 -3.19 -34.31
C ASP A 357 11.04 -2.91 -34.09
N ASP A 358 11.37 -1.73 -33.57
CA ASP A 358 12.74 -1.31 -33.22
C ASP A 358 13.23 -1.93 -31.90
N VAL A 359 12.33 -2.50 -31.09
CA VAL A 359 12.64 -3.08 -29.77
C VAL A 359 13.18 -4.51 -29.93
N LYS A 360 14.37 -4.63 -30.53
CA LYS A 360 15.04 -5.91 -30.80
C LYS A 360 16.19 -6.18 -29.83
N GLY A 361 16.23 -7.39 -29.27
CA GLY A 361 17.37 -7.85 -28.48
C GLY A 361 17.01 -8.94 -27.48
N ARG A 362 18.05 -9.57 -26.92
CA ARG A 362 17.93 -10.55 -25.84
C ARG A 362 18.45 -10.00 -24.52
N VAL A 363 17.85 -10.41 -23.41
CA VAL A 363 18.20 -10.03 -22.04
C VAL A 363 18.36 -11.27 -21.18
N SER A 364 19.34 -11.25 -20.28
CA SER A 364 19.45 -12.21 -19.19
C SER A 364 19.35 -11.44 -17.88
N VAL A 365 18.37 -11.77 -17.05
CA VAL A 365 18.15 -11.10 -15.76
C VAL A 365 17.49 -12.08 -14.80
N ARG A 366 18.02 -12.16 -13.57
CA ARG A 366 17.42 -12.89 -12.46
C ARG A 366 16.99 -11.89 -11.40
N LEU A 367 15.70 -11.91 -11.10
CA LEU A 367 15.01 -11.02 -10.17
C LEU A 367 14.42 -11.87 -9.05
N ILE A 368 14.57 -11.42 -7.82
CA ILE A 368 14.00 -12.08 -6.64
C ILE A 368 13.32 -11.00 -5.79
N ASN A 369 12.01 -11.12 -5.62
CA ASN A 369 11.19 -10.23 -4.79
C ASN A 369 11.28 -8.72 -5.17
N VAL A 370 11.42 -8.42 -6.47
CA VAL A 370 11.56 -7.06 -7.01
C VAL A 370 10.21 -6.55 -7.54
N PRO A 371 9.75 -5.33 -7.21
CA PRO A 371 8.57 -4.71 -7.83
C PRO A 371 8.64 -4.74 -9.37
N TRP A 372 7.55 -5.08 -10.06
CA TRP A 372 7.58 -5.24 -11.53
C TRP A 372 7.92 -3.95 -12.28
N ASP A 373 7.59 -2.79 -11.71
CA ASP A 373 7.89 -1.46 -12.24
C ASP A 373 9.39 -1.14 -12.09
N GLN A 374 10.01 -1.57 -10.99
CA GLN A 374 11.46 -1.53 -10.83
C GLN A 374 12.17 -2.50 -11.80
N ALA A 375 11.64 -3.72 -11.95
CA ALA A 375 12.16 -4.71 -12.89
C ALA A 375 12.13 -4.19 -14.34
N LEU A 376 11.00 -3.59 -14.75
CA LEU A 376 10.82 -2.99 -16.06
C LEU A 376 11.80 -1.84 -16.29
N ASP A 377 11.93 -0.91 -15.35
CA ASP A 377 12.89 0.22 -15.43
C ASP A 377 14.34 -0.27 -15.55
N ILE A 378 14.73 -1.35 -14.85
CA ILE A 378 16.06 -1.98 -14.98
C ILE A 378 16.26 -2.58 -16.39
N VAL A 379 15.29 -3.32 -16.91
CA VAL A 379 15.37 -3.93 -18.26
C VAL A 379 15.44 -2.87 -19.35
N LEU A 380 14.62 -1.81 -19.24
CA LEU A 380 14.63 -0.67 -20.18
C LEU A 380 15.98 0.05 -20.17
N LYS A 381 16.51 0.37 -18.98
CA LYS A 381 17.83 1.01 -18.81
C LYS A 381 18.97 0.16 -19.38
N SER A 382 18.95 -1.16 -19.17
CA SER A 382 19.97 -2.09 -19.69
C SER A 382 20.09 -2.08 -21.22
N LYS A 383 19.01 -1.73 -21.93
CA LYS A 383 18.94 -1.76 -23.39
C LYS A 383 18.73 -0.38 -24.03
N ALA A 384 18.90 0.70 -23.27
CA ALA A 384 18.66 2.09 -23.70
C ALA A 384 17.26 2.31 -24.32
N LEU A 385 16.26 1.60 -23.79
CA LEU A 385 14.85 1.76 -24.13
C LEU A 385 14.19 2.75 -23.16
N GLY A 386 13.05 3.30 -23.55
CA GLY A 386 12.16 4.06 -22.68
C GLY A 386 10.73 3.54 -22.78
N ALA A 387 9.90 3.97 -21.83
CA ALA A 387 8.47 3.70 -21.84
C ALA A 387 7.68 5.01 -21.65
N THR A 388 6.66 5.20 -22.48
CA THR A 388 5.75 6.35 -22.45
C THR A 388 4.35 5.86 -22.10
N HIS A 389 3.71 6.50 -21.13
CA HIS A 389 2.39 6.11 -20.64
C HIS A 389 1.29 6.93 -21.32
N GLU A 390 0.39 6.25 -22.03
CA GLU A 390 -0.70 6.82 -22.82
C GLU A 390 -2.05 6.25 -22.31
N GLY A 391 -2.52 6.80 -21.18
CA GLY A 391 -3.82 6.46 -20.59
C GLY A 391 -3.86 5.10 -19.89
N ASN A 392 -4.11 4.04 -20.66
CA ASN A 392 -4.14 2.63 -20.21
C ASN A 392 -3.18 1.74 -21.04
N ILE A 393 -2.29 2.38 -21.81
CA ILE A 393 -1.33 1.76 -22.71
C ILE A 393 0.06 2.23 -22.32
N LEU A 394 1.03 1.31 -22.28
CA LEU A 394 2.44 1.60 -22.07
C LEU A 394 3.21 1.32 -23.35
N ARG A 395 3.62 2.37 -24.07
CA ARG A 395 4.41 2.26 -25.30
C ARG A 395 5.89 2.15 -24.96
N ILE A 396 6.54 1.08 -25.40
CA ILE A 396 7.98 0.85 -25.25
C ILE A 396 8.66 1.08 -26.60
N ALA A 397 9.70 1.91 -26.61
CA ALA A 397 10.47 2.27 -27.80
C ALA A 397 11.92 2.66 -27.43
N PRO A 398 12.85 2.73 -28.39
CA PRO A 398 14.20 3.23 -28.15
C PRO A 398 14.21 4.64 -27.56
N LEU A 399 15.06 4.89 -26.56
CA LEU A 399 15.09 6.17 -25.84
C LEU A 399 15.52 7.35 -26.73
N SER A 400 16.27 7.08 -27.80
CA SER A 400 16.60 8.05 -28.85
C SER A 400 15.38 8.48 -29.66
N ALA A 401 14.53 7.53 -30.07
CA ALA A 401 13.31 7.80 -30.84
C ALA A 401 12.30 8.61 -30.01
N LEU A 402 12.06 8.21 -28.75
CA LEU A 402 11.17 8.93 -27.84
C LEU A 402 11.63 10.38 -27.61
N ARG A 403 12.93 10.59 -27.38
CA ARG A 403 13.49 11.96 -27.23
C ARG A 403 13.36 12.81 -28.50
N ALA A 404 13.53 12.21 -29.67
CA ALA A 404 13.35 12.91 -30.95
C ALA A 404 11.88 13.30 -31.17
N GLU A 405 10.95 12.41 -30.82
CA GLU A 405 9.50 12.67 -30.85
C GLU A 405 9.10 13.79 -29.87
N ASP A 406 9.59 13.73 -28.63
CA ASP A 406 9.33 14.76 -27.60
C ASP A 406 9.90 16.13 -28.03
N MET A 407 11.12 16.18 -28.57
CA MET A 407 11.70 17.43 -29.08
C MET A 407 10.88 17.99 -30.25
N ALA A 408 10.56 17.17 -31.26
CA ALA A 408 9.73 17.59 -32.39
C ALA A 408 8.33 18.08 -31.94
N ARG A 409 7.75 17.45 -30.91
CA ARG A 409 6.47 17.86 -30.32
C ARG A 409 6.58 19.18 -29.55
N LEU A 410 7.70 19.45 -28.87
CA LEU A 410 7.96 20.72 -28.20
C LEU A 410 8.20 21.85 -29.21
N ASP A 411 8.98 21.61 -30.26
CA ASP A 411 9.24 22.60 -31.30
C ASP A 411 7.97 22.92 -32.10
N ALA A 412 7.15 21.92 -32.42
CA ALA A 412 5.83 22.14 -33.03
C ALA A 412 4.90 22.96 -32.12
N LYS A 413 4.92 22.73 -30.79
CA LYS A 413 4.16 23.56 -29.83
C LYS A 413 4.65 25.00 -29.81
N LYS A 414 5.97 25.23 -29.75
CA LYS A 414 6.57 26.57 -29.79
C LYS A 414 6.19 27.33 -31.05
N GLU A 415 6.28 26.70 -32.22
CA GLU A 415 5.90 27.36 -33.48
C GLU A 415 4.40 27.70 -33.49
N VAL A 416 3.53 26.80 -32.99
CA VAL A 416 2.10 27.11 -32.82
C VAL A 416 1.85 28.26 -31.83
N GLU A 417 2.56 28.32 -30.71
CA GLU A 417 2.45 29.41 -29.73
C GLU A 417 2.95 30.74 -30.29
N LYS A 418 4.07 30.75 -31.02
CA LYS A 418 4.61 31.89 -31.76
C LYS A 418 3.66 32.38 -32.86
N LEU A 419 3.05 31.47 -33.62
CA LEU A 419 2.00 31.80 -34.59
C LEU A 419 0.78 32.41 -33.91
N LYS A 420 0.32 31.86 -32.78
CA LYS A 420 -0.76 32.45 -31.96
C LYS A 420 -0.41 33.82 -31.41
N ALA A 421 0.80 34.02 -30.87
CA ALA A 421 1.25 35.32 -30.39
C ALA A 421 1.29 36.37 -31.53
N SER A 422 1.62 35.95 -32.75
CA SER A 422 1.58 36.81 -33.93
C SER A 422 0.14 37.15 -34.36
N LEU A 423 -0.74 36.15 -34.46
CA LEU A 423 -2.11 36.29 -34.99
C LEU A 423 -3.13 36.84 -33.98
N GLU A 424 -3.06 36.37 -32.74
CA GLU A 424 -4.02 36.63 -31.65
C GLU A 424 -3.41 37.52 -30.53
N GLY A 425 -2.17 37.99 -30.71
CA GLY A 425 -1.47 38.83 -29.72
C GLY A 425 -2.20 40.12 -29.42
N VAL A 426 -2.57 40.30 -28.16
CA VAL A 426 -3.24 41.50 -27.64
C VAL A 426 -2.21 42.60 -27.45
N ILE A 427 -2.53 43.82 -27.88
CA ILE A 427 -1.72 45.01 -27.62
C ILE A 427 -2.26 45.70 -26.36
N GLU A 428 -1.42 45.87 -25.35
CA GLU A 428 -1.76 46.63 -24.13
C GLU A 428 -0.64 47.63 -23.80
N THR A 429 -1.02 48.77 -23.22
CA THR A 429 -0.11 49.83 -22.80
C THR A 429 -0.13 49.97 -21.28
N ILE A 430 1.05 49.98 -20.67
CA ILE A 430 1.23 50.02 -19.21
C ILE A 430 2.06 51.28 -18.88
N PRO A 431 1.48 52.27 -18.17
CA PRO A 431 2.24 53.42 -17.66
C PRO A 431 3.09 53.02 -16.45
N VAL A 432 4.29 53.59 -16.34
CA VAL A 432 5.20 53.42 -15.21
C VAL A 432 5.33 54.76 -14.48
N ASN A 433 5.18 54.77 -13.15
CA ASN A 433 4.93 55.99 -12.36
C ASN A 433 6.12 56.38 -11.47
N TYR A 434 6.79 55.39 -10.88
CA TYR A 434 7.90 55.56 -9.93
C TYR A 434 9.25 55.12 -10.55
N GLY A 435 9.24 54.08 -11.38
CA GLY A 435 10.41 53.61 -12.12
C GLY A 435 10.56 54.22 -13.52
N LYS A 436 11.71 53.98 -14.16
CA LYS A 436 11.86 54.20 -15.61
C LYS A 436 11.44 52.96 -16.37
N ALA A 437 10.65 53.12 -17.42
CA ALA A 437 10.24 52.04 -18.31
C ALA A 437 11.44 51.32 -18.95
N SER A 438 12.50 52.06 -19.31
CA SER A 438 13.76 51.54 -19.86
C SER A 438 14.36 50.41 -19.02
N ASP A 439 14.34 50.57 -17.70
CA ASP A 439 15.03 49.71 -16.75
C ASP A 439 14.24 48.43 -16.47
N LEU A 440 12.93 48.45 -16.78
CA LEU A 440 12.04 47.29 -16.72
C LEU A 440 12.11 46.42 -17.98
N LYS A 441 12.53 46.97 -19.13
CA LYS A 441 12.58 46.26 -20.43
C LYS A 441 13.28 44.91 -20.35
N GLY A 442 14.47 44.89 -19.74
CA GLY A 442 15.28 43.66 -19.62
C GLY A 442 14.56 42.58 -18.82
N LYS A 443 13.92 42.95 -17.70
CA LYS A 443 13.17 42.04 -16.82
C LYS A 443 11.87 41.53 -17.43
N ILE A 444 11.30 42.29 -18.37
CA ILE A 444 10.06 41.95 -19.08
C ILE A 444 10.32 41.01 -20.25
N THR A 445 11.48 41.14 -20.91
CA THR A 445 11.78 40.40 -22.15
C THR A 445 11.75 38.88 -21.93
N ASP A 446 12.20 38.41 -20.76
CA ASP A 446 12.21 36.99 -20.39
C ASP A 446 10.82 36.38 -20.14
N LEU A 447 9.78 37.22 -19.99
CA LEU A 447 8.38 36.79 -19.79
C LEU A 447 7.54 36.79 -21.08
N LEU A 448 8.11 37.24 -22.20
CA LEU A 448 7.42 37.27 -23.49
C LEU A 448 7.58 35.94 -24.22
N SER A 449 6.62 35.62 -25.09
CA SER A 449 6.78 34.52 -26.05
C SER A 449 7.81 34.88 -27.13
N GLU A 450 8.33 33.88 -27.85
CA GLU A 450 9.21 34.10 -29.01
C GLU A 450 8.55 34.95 -30.14
N GLY A 451 7.21 35.05 -30.15
CA GLY A 451 6.45 35.92 -31.04
C GLY A 451 6.09 37.29 -30.47
N GLY A 452 6.32 37.51 -29.16
CA GLY A 452 5.98 38.73 -28.44
C GLY A 452 6.87 39.92 -28.81
N LYS A 453 6.35 41.13 -28.66
CA LYS A 453 7.10 42.38 -28.88
C LYS A 453 6.86 43.38 -27.75
N VAL A 454 7.93 43.94 -27.22
CA VAL A 454 7.90 45.08 -26.29
C VAL A 454 8.57 46.31 -26.90
N GLN A 455 7.87 47.44 -26.80
CA GLN A 455 8.36 48.77 -27.15
C GLN A 455 8.17 49.70 -25.95
N ILE A 456 8.95 50.77 -25.90
CA ILE A 456 8.90 51.78 -24.83
C ILE A 456 8.79 53.14 -25.50
N ASP A 457 7.87 53.98 -25.02
CA ASP A 457 7.84 55.41 -25.34
C ASP A 457 8.42 56.18 -24.16
N ASP A 458 9.71 56.52 -24.24
CA ASP A 458 10.44 57.25 -23.19
C ASP A 458 9.83 58.63 -22.90
N ARG A 459 9.12 59.24 -23.88
CA ARG A 459 8.46 60.55 -23.71
C ARG A 459 7.24 60.47 -22.80
N THR A 460 6.58 59.31 -22.73
CA THR A 460 5.41 59.09 -21.86
C THR A 460 5.69 58.14 -20.70
N ASN A 461 6.89 57.57 -20.62
CA ASN A 461 7.27 56.50 -19.69
C ASN A 461 6.28 55.32 -19.73
N THR A 462 5.81 54.96 -20.93
CA THR A 462 4.87 53.85 -21.14
C THR A 462 5.56 52.66 -21.81
N ILE A 463 5.14 51.46 -21.40
CA ILE A 463 5.54 50.19 -22.00
C ILE A 463 4.40 49.71 -22.87
N ILE A 464 4.68 49.46 -24.15
CA ILE A 464 3.74 48.94 -25.15
C ILE A 464 4.09 47.48 -25.38
N ILE A 465 3.17 46.57 -25.07
CA ILE A 465 3.39 45.12 -25.17
C ILE A 465 2.40 44.54 -26.17
N ARG A 466 2.88 43.66 -27.04
CA ARG A 466 2.07 42.77 -27.88
C ARG A 466 2.46 41.33 -27.61
N ASP A 467 1.56 40.55 -27.00
CA ASP A 467 1.75 39.11 -26.78
C ASP A 467 0.41 38.42 -26.49
N LEU A 468 0.43 37.11 -26.25
CA LEU A 468 -0.67 36.33 -25.69
C LEU A 468 -1.19 36.97 -24.39
N ARG A 469 -2.51 37.03 -24.21
CA ARG A 469 -3.18 37.68 -23.06
C ARG A 469 -2.58 37.25 -21.71
N LYS A 470 -2.28 35.97 -21.54
CA LYS A 470 -1.65 35.44 -20.32
C LYS A 470 -0.32 36.14 -19.99
N ASN A 471 0.57 36.25 -20.98
CA ASN A 471 1.89 36.88 -20.80
C ASN A 471 1.74 38.39 -20.52
N VAL A 472 0.77 39.05 -21.15
CA VAL A 472 0.46 40.47 -20.89
C VAL A 472 -0.02 40.66 -19.43
N GLU A 473 -0.87 39.78 -18.92
CA GLU A 473 -1.31 39.77 -17.52
C GLU A 473 -0.15 39.50 -16.53
N ASP A 474 0.71 38.52 -16.84
CA ASP A 474 1.90 38.19 -16.04
C ASP A 474 2.90 39.38 -15.99
N VAL A 475 3.16 40.04 -17.13
CA VAL A 475 4.01 41.24 -17.17
C VAL A 475 3.37 42.40 -16.42
N LYS A 476 2.06 42.62 -16.55
CA LYS A 476 1.33 43.67 -15.81
C LYS A 476 1.44 43.46 -14.31
N ALA A 477 1.35 42.21 -13.84
CA ALA A 477 1.57 41.86 -12.45
C ALA A 477 3.03 42.05 -11.99
N LEU A 478 4.02 41.82 -12.87
CA LEU A 478 5.42 42.13 -12.56
C LEU A 478 5.67 43.63 -12.48
N VAL A 479 5.20 44.42 -13.45
CA VAL A 479 5.36 45.89 -13.46
C VAL A 479 4.73 46.50 -12.22
N ALA A 480 3.51 46.09 -11.84
CA ALA A 480 2.84 46.57 -10.63
C ALA A 480 3.59 46.24 -9.32
N LYS A 481 4.45 45.20 -9.30
CA LYS A 481 5.30 44.87 -8.13
C LYS A 481 6.64 45.62 -8.13
N LEU A 482 7.16 45.98 -9.30
CA LEU A 482 8.43 46.68 -9.45
C LEU A 482 8.28 48.22 -9.42
N ASP A 483 7.16 48.74 -9.91
CA ASP A 483 6.82 50.17 -9.93
C ASP A 483 6.35 50.64 -8.55
N THR A 484 7.27 50.70 -7.59
CA THR A 484 7.04 51.12 -6.22
C THR A 484 7.92 52.31 -5.85
N ALA A 485 7.39 53.20 -4.98
CA ALA A 485 8.12 54.38 -4.54
C ALA A 485 9.35 53.99 -3.70
N THR A 486 10.53 54.50 -4.08
CA THR A 486 11.75 54.29 -3.31
C THR A 486 11.76 55.16 -2.03
N PRO A 487 12.08 54.61 -0.85
CA PRO A 487 12.19 55.40 0.36
C PRO A 487 13.43 56.31 0.29
N GLN A 488 13.25 57.58 0.62
CA GLN A 488 14.35 58.53 0.72
C GLN A 488 15.06 58.38 2.08
N VAL A 489 16.39 58.43 2.07
CA VAL A 489 17.21 58.37 3.29
C VAL A 489 18.04 59.65 3.42
N LEU A 490 18.03 60.25 4.62
CA LEU A 490 18.89 61.37 4.96
C LEU A 490 20.22 60.84 5.50
N ILE A 491 21.33 61.30 4.92
CA ILE A 491 22.68 60.97 5.39
C ILE A 491 23.27 62.24 5.99
N GLU A 492 23.43 62.27 7.32
CA GLU A 492 24.13 63.34 8.03
C GLU A 492 25.57 62.89 8.33
N ALA A 493 26.54 63.75 7.99
CA ALA A 493 27.94 63.58 8.36
C ALA A 493 28.40 64.82 9.13
N ARG A 494 28.75 64.66 10.40
CA ARG A 494 29.33 65.73 11.23
C ARG A 494 30.85 65.55 11.30
N ILE A 495 31.57 66.44 10.64
CA ILE A 495 33.03 66.58 10.80
C ILE A 495 33.26 67.51 11.99
N VAL A 496 34.19 67.14 12.88
CA VAL A 496 34.63 67.97 14.00
C VAL A 496 36.13 68.16 13.87
N GLU A 497 36.54 69.40 13.61
CA GLU A 497 37.93 69.84 13.54
C GLU A 497 38.25 70.60 14.84
N VAL A 498 39.45 70.38 15.38
CA VAL A 498 39.88 70.99 16.66
C VAL A 498 41.28 71.58 16.48
N ASP A 499 41.33 72.87 16.24
CA ASP A 499 42.59 73.64 16.22
C ASP A 499 43.12 73.85 17.64
N THR A 500 44.42 73.59 17.84
CA THR A 500 45.10 73.66 19.16
C THR A 500 45.99 74.89 19.33
N SER A 501 45.86 75.90 18.47
CA SER A 501 46.70 77.11 18.43
C SER A 501 46.32 78.17 19.50
N PHE A 502 46.34 77.78 20.78
CA PHE A 502 46.17 78.71 21.90
C PHE A 502 47.51 79.38 22.28
N THR A 503 47.83 80.51 21.66
CA THR A 503 48.97 81.35 22.06
C THR A 503 48.53 82.37 23.11
N ARG A 504 49.01 82.21 24.35
CA ARG A 504 48.79 83.17 25.45
C ARG A 504 49.96 84.14 25.53
N GLU A 505 49.83 85.31 24.92
CA GLU A 505 50.81 86.38 25.09
C GLU A 505 50.72 86.99 26.51
N LEU A 506 51.84 86.97 27.22
CA LEU A 506 52.03 87.66 28.50
C LEU A 506 53.12 88.71 28.31
N GLY A 507 52.72 89.98 28.22
CA GLY A 507 53.64 91.12 28.17
C GLY A 507 53.74 91.83 29.52
N VAL A 508 54.95 92.28 29.88
CA VAL A 508 55.17 93.24 30.95
C VAL A 508 55.96 94.41 30.37
N GLN A 509 55.39 95.60 30.46
CA GLN A 509 56.00 96.85 29.98
C GLN A 509 56.84 97.48 31.09
N TRP A 510 58.11 97.74 30.82
CA TRP A 510 59.00 98.50 31.70
C TRP A 510 59.56 99.71 30.94
N GLY A 511 59.47 100.88 31.61
CA GLY A 511 60.15 102.17 31.35
C GLY A 511 60.74 102.43 29.98
#